data_AF-A0A8T3QP20-F1
#
_entry.id   AF-A0A8T3QP20-F1
#
_cell.length_a   1.000
_cell.length_b   1.000
_cell.length_c   1.000
_cell.angle_alpha   90.00
_cell.angle_beta   90.00
_cell.angle_gamma   90.00
#
_symmetry.space_group_name_H-M   'P 1'
#
loop_
_entity.id
_entity.type
_entity.pdbx_description
1 polymer ?
#
loop_
_entity_poly.entity_id
_entity_poly.type
_entity_poly.pdbx_seq_one_letter_code
_entity_poly.pdbx_strand_id
1 'polypeptide(L)'
;MARTAFASPEAHIVVSSDGFFDVYPTIARSDGDKPAYRGELGELGPGIRGIDERLAVRPDSVALADAVQAWSTANGSAAVTGKLGKGRDGTATPA
;
A
#
# COMPACT_ATOMS: atom_id res chain seq x y z
N MET A 1 -9.14 3.66 14.09
CA MET A 1 -8.06 3.15 13.21
C MET A 1 -7.65 4.28 12.28
N ALA A 2 -6.35 4.60 12.22
CA ALA A 2 -5.87 5.65 11.31
C ALA A 2 -5.57 5.01 9.94
N ARG A 3 -6.19 5.55 8.90
CA ARG A 3 -5.90 5.20 7.50
C ARG A 3 -5.47 6.47 6.81
N THR A 4 -4.30 6.48 6.18
CA THR A 4 -3.84 7.61 5.38
C THR A 4 -3.90 7.24 3.91
N ALA A 5 -4.60 8.05 3.13
CA ALA A 5 -4.64 7.89 1.68
C ALA A 5 -3.58 8.78 1.02
N PHE A 6 -2.86 8.20 0.08
CA PHE A 6 -1.89 8.83 -0.79
C PHE A 6 -2.35 8.64 -2.23
N ALA A 7 -2.44 9.73 -2.98
CA ALA A 7 -2.75 9.69 -4.40
C ALA A 7 -1.45 9.87 -5.19
N SER A 8 -1.14 8.90 -6.06
CA SER A 8 -0.10 9.02 -7.06
C SER A 8 -0.74 8.99 -8.47
N PRO A 9 -0.03 9.45 -9.51
CA PRO A 9 -0.52 9.35 -10.89
C PRO A 9 -0.86 7.93 -11.31
N GLU A 10 -0.14 6.93 -10.78
CA GLU A 10 -0.28 5.53 -11.13
C GLU A 10 -1.30 4.79 -10.26
N ALA A 11 -1.50 5.19 -9.00
CA ALA A 11 -2.34 4.45 -8.05
C ALA A 11 -2.87 5.31 -6.87
N HIS A 12 -3.94 4.84 -6.23
CA HIS A 12 -4.36 5.30 -4.91
C HIS A 12 -3.90 4.31 -3.85
N ILE A 13 -3.06 4.75 -2.92
CA ILE A 13 -2.48 3.91 -1.87
C ILE A 13 -3.06 4.31 -0.52
N VAL A 14 -3.63 3.37 0.22
CA VAL A 14 -4.19 3.57 1.55
C VAL A 14 -3.34 2.81 2.55
N VAL A 15 -2.59 3.53 3.36
CA VAL A 15 -1.75 2.95 4.43
C VAL A 15 -2.59 2.83 5.70
N SER A 16 -2.60 1.64 6.29
CA SER A 16 -3.28 1.36 7.54
C SER A 16 -2.27 1.16 8.68
N SER A 17 -2.60 1.68 9.87
CA SER A 17 -1.75 1.54 11.07
C SER A 17 -1.67 0.10 11.63
N ASP A 18 -2.33 -0.86 10.98
CA ASP A 18 -2.40 -2.27 11.35
C ASP A 18 -1.26 -3.10 10.74
N GLY A 19 -0.42 -2.51 9.89
CA GLY A 19 0.72 -3.21 9.29
C GLY A 19 0.59 -3.45 7.79
N PHE A 20 -0.49 -2.97 7.17
CA PHE A 20 -0.74 -3.18 5.75
C PHE A 20 -0.98 -1.86 5.00
N PHE A 21 -0.79 -1.91 3.68
CA PHE A 21 -1.24 -0.88 2.76
C PHE A 21 -1.99 -1.50 1.59
N ASP A 22 -3.03 -0.81 1.17
CA ASP A 22 -3.95 -1.22 0.12
C ASP A 22 -3.77 -0.31 -1.08
N VAL A 23 -3.55 -0.89 -2.26
CA VAL A 23 -3.31 -0.17 -3.50
C VAL A 23 -4.49 -0.37 -4.43
N TYR A 24 -4.94 0.73 -5.00
CA TYR A 24 -6.12 0.82 -5.84
C TYR A 24 -5.78 1.52 -7.15
N PRO A 25 -6.53 1.24 -8.22
CA PRO A 25 -6.45 2.03 -9.43
C PRO A 25 -6.83 3.50 -9.16
N THR A 26 -6.32 4.43 -9.96
CA THR A 26 -6.66 5.87 -9.91
C THR A 26 -8.10 6.20 -10.33
N ILE A 27 -8.80 5.25 -10.95
CA ILE A 27 -10.19 5.40 -11.40
C ILE A 27 -11.17 5.30 -10.22
N ALA A 28 -12.28 6.05 -10.32
CA ALA A 28 -13.39 6.15 -9.39
C ALA A 28 -13.65 4.84 -8.62
N ARG A 29 -13.31 4.87 -7.34
CA ARG A 29 -13.59 3.81 -6.37
C ARG A 29 -15.00 3.95 -5.83
N SER A 30 -15.62 2.81 -5.55
CA SER A 30 -16.78 2.71 -4.67
C SER A 30 -16.32 2.23 -3.28
N ASP A 31 -17.01 2.68 -2.24
CA ASP A 31 -16.81 2.16 -0.87
C ASP A 31 -17.09 0.65 -0.86
N GLY A 32 -16.03 -0.16 -0.66
CA GLY A 32 -16.11 -1.62 -0.70
C GLY A 32 -15.30 -2.29 -1.80
N ASP A 33 -14.70 -1.52 -2.72
CA ASP A 33 -13.81 -2.10 -3.72
C ASP A 33 -12.62 -2.81 -3.06
N LYS A 34 -12.31 -3.99 -3.59
CA LYS A 34 -11.12 -4.74 -3.20
C LYS A 34 -9.86 -4.02 -3.72
N PRO A 35 -8.78 -3.98 -2.93
CA PRO A 35 -7.52 -3.44 -3.41
C PRO A 35 -7.02 -4.25 -4.60
N ALA A 36 -6.50 -3.55 -5.60
CA ALA A 36 -5.76 -4.17 -6.68
C ALA A 36 -4.50 -4.84 -6.17
N TYR A 37 -3.95 -4.41 -5.04
CA TYR A 37 -2.82 -5.07 -4.37
C TYR A 37 -2.80 -4.72 -2.88
N ARG A 38 -2.53 -5.70 -2.01
CA ARG A 38 -2.31 -5.49 -0.58
C ARG A 38 -0.88 -5.88 -0.22
N GLY A 39 -0.12 -4.93 0.30
CA GLY A 39 1.25 -5.13 0.76
C GLY A 39 1.41 -4.90 2.25
N GLU A 40 2.55 -5.32 2.80
CA GLU A 40 2.93 -5.08 4.19
C GLU A 40 3.77 -3.81 4.31
N LEU A 41 3.69 -3.10 5.44
CA LEU A 41 4.50 -1.88 5.66
C LEU A 41 6.01 -2.12 5.52
N GLY A 42 6.48 -3.37 5.67
CA GLY A 42 7.88 -3.72 5.41
C GLY A 42 8.32 -3.51 3.97
N GLU A 43 7.39 -3.56 3.01
CA GLU A 43 7.67 -3.30 1.59
C GLU A 43 7.86 -1.82 1.27
N LEU A 44 7.28 -0.93 2.10
CA LEU A 44 7.47 0.53 1.97
C LEU A 44 8.86 0.97 2.44
N GLY A 45 9.48 0.20 3.33
CA GLY A 45 10.87 0.37 3.74
C GLY A 45 11.13 0.03 5.21
N PRO A 46 12.41 -0.18 5.57
CA PRO A 46 12.81 -0.62 6.92
C PRO A 46 12.51 0.38 8.04
N GLY A 47 12.21 1.64 7.71
CA GLY A 47 11.82 2.68 8.68
C GLY A 47 10.31 2.87 8.84
N ILE A 48 9.49 2.21 8.03
CA ILE A 48 8.02 2.38 8.03
C ILE A 48 7.34 1.31 8.88
N ARG A 49 7.84 0.07 8.85
CA ARG A 49 7.39 -1.03 9.71
C ARG A 49 8.10 -0.98 11.06
N GLY A 50 7.32 -0.89 12.12
CA GLY A 50 7.79 -0.98 13.50
C GLY A 50 8.00 -2.42 13.95
N ILE A 51 8.50 -2.56 15.18
CA ILE A 51 8.79 -3.86 15.79
C ILE A 51 7.52 -4.71 15.94
N ASP A 52 6.38 -4.06 16.22
CA ASP A 52 5.08 -4.73 16.33
C ASP A 52 4.40 -4.96 14.97
N GLU A 53 5.14 -4.86 13.87
CA GLU A 53 4.62 -4.92 12.48
C GLU A 53 3.68 -3.76 12.11
N ARG A 54 3.41 -2.86 13.06
CA ARG A 54 2.58 -1.66 12.88
C ARG A 54 3.38 -0.51 12.29
N LEU A 55 2.67 0.56 11.92
CA LEU A 55 3.31 1.78 11.43
C LEU A 55 4.22 2.40 12.51
N ALA A 56 5.52 2.49 12.23
CA ALA A 56 6.52 3.08 13.13
C ALA A 56 6.48 4.61 13.15
N VAL A 57 6.04 5.20 12.04
CA VAL A 57 5.98 6.65 11.83
C VAL A 57 4.56 7.18 12.04
N ARG A 58 4.41 8.49 12.17
CA ARG A 58 3.07 9.07 12.19
C ARG A 58 2.39 8.91 10.83
N PRO A 59 1.06 8.72 10.79
CA PRO A 59 0.32 8.53 9.53
C PRO A 59 0.37 9.76 8.59
N ASP A 60 0.68 10.93 9.12
CA ASP A 60 0.85 12.22 8.42
C ASP A 60 2.32 12.61 8.24
N SER A 61 3.27 11.70 8.54
CA SER A 61 4.70 11.98 8.45
C SER A 61 5.17 12.10 6.99
N VAL A 62 6.07 13.06 6.73
CA VAL A 62 6.76 13.21 5.44
C VAL A 62 7.53 11.95 5.06
N ALA A 63 8.14 11.27 6.04
CA ALA A 63 8.85 10.02 5.80
C ALA A 63 7.94 8.91 5.26
N LEU A 64 6.66 8.87 5.67
CA LEU A 64 5.69 7.94 5.13
C LEU A 64 5.33 8.33 3.69
N ALA A 65 5.08 9.61 3.45
CA ALA A 65 4.77 10.12 2.11
C ALA A 65 5.89 9.79 1.11
N ASP A 66 7.15 10.05 1.47
CA ASP A 66 8.31 9.77 0.62
C ASP A 66 8.47 8.26 0.35
N ALA A 67 8.30 7.42 1.38
CA ALA A 67 8.38 5.97 1.23
C ALA A 67 7.27 5.43 0.31
N VAL A 68 6.03 5.90 0.50
CA VAL A 68 4.89 5.52 -0.34
C VAL A 68 5.08 6.01 -1.78
N GLN A 69 5.58 7.23 -1.97
CA GLN A 69 5.88 7.79 -3.29
C GLN A 69 6.96 6.98 -4.01
N ALA A 70 8.05 6.65 -3.32
CA ALA A 70 9.14 5.84 -3.87
C ALA A 70 8.65 4.43 -4.26
N TRP A 71 7.88 3.79 -3.37
CA TRP A 71 7.29 2.49 -3.65
C TRP A 71 6.31 2.55 -4.83
N SER A 72 5.43 3.56 -4.87
CA SER A 72 4.46 3.75 -5.96
C SER A 72 5.14 3.96 -7.30
N THR A 73 6.24 4.71 -7.33
CA THR A 73 6.99 4.98 -8.57
C THR A 73 7.61 3.70 -9.12
N ALA A 74 8.12 2.82 -8.24
CA ALA A 74 8.72 1.55 -8.64
C ALA A 74 7.69 0.46 -8.97
N ASN A 75 6.59 0.39 -8.20
CA ASN A 75 5.69 -0.75 -8.15
C ASN A 75 4.23 -0.43 -8.45
N GLY A 76 3.80 0.83 -8.37
CA GLY A 76 2.39 1.24 -8.45
C GLY A 76 1.70 0.76 -9.71
N SER A 77 2.33 0.92 -10.88
CA SER A 77 1.81 0.41 -12.15
C SER A 77 1.70 -1.13 -12.18
N ALA A 78 2.70 -1.84 -11.65
CA ALA A 78 2.69 -3.29 -11.53
C ALA A 78 1.65 -3.79 -10.51
N ALA A 79 1.40 -3.02 -9.46
CA ALA A 79 0.41 -3.29 -8.43
C ALA A 79 -1.01 -3.19 -8.99
N VAL A 80 -1.34 -2.08 -9.67
CA VAL A 80 -2.68 -1.88 -10.24
C VAL A 80 -2.97 -2.83 -11.41
N THR A 81 -1.95 -3.18 -12.20
CA THR A 81 -2.08 -4.15 -13.30
C THR A 81 -2.11 -5.61 -12.83
N GLY A 82 -1.88 -5.88 -11.55
CA GLY A 82 -1.86 -7.23 -10.97
C GLY A 82 -0.56 -8.01 -11.24
N LYS A 83 0.45 -7.37 -11.86
CA LYS A 83 1.74 -7.97 -12.19
C LYS A 83 2.58 -8.34 -10.95
N LEU A 84 2.32 -7.69 -9.81
CA LEU A 84 2.93 -8.04 -8.52
C LEU A 84 2.38 -9.36 -7.91
N GLY A 85 1.34 -9.95 -8.48
CA GLY A 85 0.85 -11.28 -8.08
C GLY A 85 0.10 -11.35 -6.74
N LYS A 86 0.29 -10.42 -5.81
CA LYS A 86 -0.49 -10.35 -4.54
C LYS A 86 -1.87 -9.69 -4.67
N GLY A 87 -2.33 -9.47 -5.90
CA GLY A 87 -3.30 -8.42 -6.19
C GLY A 87 -4.34 -8.80 -7.24
N ARG A 88 -5.32 -9.63 -6.82
CA ARG A 88 -6.69 -9.74 -7.37
C ARG A 88 -7.50 -10.87 -6.71
N ASP A 89 -6.84 -11.97 -6.33
CA ASP A 89 -7.56 -13.20 -5.92
C ASP A 89 -7.42 -13.60 -4.44
N GLY A 90 -6.63 -12.89 -3.64
CA GLY A 90 -6.43 -13.25 -2.22
C GLY A 90 -5.74 -14.60 -1.99
N THR A 91 -5.31 -15.29 -3.04
CA THR A 91 -4.47 -16.48 -2.94
C THR A 91 -3.02 -16.05 -2.89
N ALA A 92 -2.49 -15.90 -1.67
CA ALA A 92 -1.08 -16.21 -1.49
C ALA A 92 -0.94 -17.69 -1.85
N THR A 93 -0.38 -18.01 -3.02
CA THR A 93 -0.08 -19.39 -3.39
C THR A 93 0.88 -19.93 -2.32
N PRO A 94 0.49 -20.94 -1.53
CA PRO A 94 1.42 -21.58 -0.62
C PRO A 94 2.45 -22.33 -1.49
N ALA A 95 3.72 -22.02 -1.30
CA ALA A 95 4.82 -22.87 -1.75
C ALA A 95 5.03 -24.00 -0.75
#